data_AF-A0A4Y2VB76-F1
#
_entry.id   AF-A0A4Y2VB76-F1
#
_cell.length_a   1.000
_cell.length_b   1.000
_cell.length_c   1.000
_cell.angle_alpha   90.00
_cell.angle_beta   90.00
_cell.angle_gamma   90.00
#
_symmetry.space_group_name_H-M   'P 1'
#
loop_
_entity.id
_entity.type
_entity.pdbx_description
1 polymer ?
#
loop_
_entity_poly.entity_id
_entity_poly.type
_entity_poly.pdbx_seq_one_letter_code
_entity_poly.pdbx_strand_id
1 'polypeptide(L)'
;MAETWTTTCTNSTKAARKVYVHKIDDLLSAEFPNPERDPMLRGVIKTQIIHGPCGSINPQSPCMKEGKCTKRTACETFKQACELRGLLEDDPHCKSTLDEAATTHSARMLRDLFAVMLQTCSMSNPTELWNLHKENMAEDVLHETRIRNNSMYLTYTNEMLNKTLIALEDMIKALDGSNLKVFGHPEAQRDVNNSLNYEILRETSFDIQKLTSYIATNEPNLVDDQRFAFKKITSAFSRNWGIFLLGCPRLNR
;
A
#
# COMPACT_ATOMS: atom_id res chain seq x y z
N MET A 1 -38.79 -15.49 -23.89
CA MET A 1 -37.53 -16.16 -23.47
C MET A 1 -36.60 -15.08 -22.97
N ALA A 2 -35.90 -15.32 -21.86
CA ALA A 2 -35.20 -14.32 -21.08
C ALA A 2 -34.04 -13.67 -21.85
N GLU A 3 -33.98 -12.33 -21.84
CA GLU A 3 -32.80 -11.59 -22.29
C GLU A 3 -32.31 -10.69 -21.16
N THR A 4 -31.01 -10.82 -20.95
CA THR A 4 -30.23 -10.53 -19.76
C THR A 4 -29.93 -9.05 -19.61
N TRP A 5 -29.99 -8.55 -18.37
CA TRP A 5 -29.45 -7.24 -17.99
C TRP A 5 -27.92 -7.27 -18.15
N THR A 6 -27.38 -6.66 -19.18
CA THR A 6 -25.92 -6.47 -19.29
C THR A 6 -25.52 -5.20 -18.56
N THR A 7 -25.09 -5.35 -17.31
CA THR A 7 -24.11 -4.44 -16.72
C THR A 7 -22.82 -4.67 -17.50
N THR A 8 -22.39 -3.71 -18.32
CA THR A 8 -21.09 -3.79 -18.99
C THR A 8 -19.99 -3.54 -17.95
N CYS A 9 -19.72 -4.53 -17.10
CA CYS A 9 -18.41 -4.67 -16.53
C CYS A 9 -17.47 -4.96 -17.69
N THR A 10 -16.44 -4.14 -17.88
CA THR A 10 -15.38 -4.46 -18.84
C THR A 10 -14.83 -5.83 -18.48
N ASN A 11 -15.07 -6.80 -19.36
CA ASN A 11 -14.65 -8.19 -19.17
C ASN A 11 -13.14 -8.24 -18.97
N SER A 12 -12.71 -8.44 -17.74
CA SER A 12 -11.42 -9.06 -17.44
C SER A 12 -11.70 -10.34 -16.68
N THR A 13 -11.80 -11.43 -17.45
CA THR A 13 -11.75 -12.80 -16.94
C THR A 13 -10.42 -13.01 -16.19
N LYS A 14 -10.42 -12.97 -14.85
CA LYS A 14 -9.54 -13.75 -13.93
C LYS A 14 -9.66 -13.25 -12.49
N ALA A 15 -10.12 -14.14 -11.60
CA ALA A 15 -10.18 -14.02 -10.14
C ALA A 15 -11.02 -12.83 -9.62
N ALA A 16 -11.68 -12.97 -8.47
CA ALA A 16 -12.31 -11.85 -7.77
C ALA A 16 -11.22 -10.85 -7.37
N ARG A 17 -10.90 -9.91 -8.26
CA ARG A 17 -9.86 -8.91 -8.03
C ARG A 17 -10.46 -7.88 -7.08
N LYS A 18 -9.85 -7.72 -5.90
CA LYS A 18 -10.26 -6.73 -4.89
C LYS A 18 -10.44 -5.36 -5.57
N VAL A 19 -11.65 -4.81 -5.52
CA VAL A 19 -11.94 -3.47 -6.06
C VAL A 19 -11.63 -2.49 -4.95
N TYR A 20 -10.62 -1.65 -5.18
CA TYR A 20 -10.23 -0.62 -4.25
C TYR A 20 -11.05 0.64 -4.49
N VAL A 21 -11.36 1.38 -3.41
CA VAL A 21 -12.18 2.60 -3.44
C VAL A 21 -11.66 3.64 -4.45
N HIS A 22 -10.35 3.80 -4.59
CA HIS A 22 -9.77 4.74 -5.54
C HIS A 22 -9.97 4.34 -7.02
N LYS A 23 -10.39 3.11 -7.32
CA LYS A 23 -10.68 2.64 -8.69
C LYS A 23 -12.16 2.69 -9.06
N ILE A 24 -13.01 3.16 -8.14
CA ILE A 24 -14.47 3.19 -8.36
C ILE A 24 -14.80 3.99 -9.62
N ASP A 25 -14.18 5.15 -9.79
CA ASP A 25 -14.45 6.03 -10.94
C ASP A 25 -13.90 5.49 -12.27
N ASP A 26 -12.85 4.67 -12.22
CA ASP A 26 -12.29 4.01 -13.42
C ASP A 26 -13.13 2.82 -13.87
N LEU A 27 -13.81 2.15 -12.92
CA LEU A 27 -14.54 0.90 -13.14
C LEU A 27 -16.03 1.11 -13.32
N LEU A 28 -16.59 2.18 -12.74
CA LEU A 28 -18.01 2.49 -12.79
C LEU A 28 -18.24 3.72 -13.65
N SER A 29 -19.07 3.56 -14.67
CA SER A 29 -19.67 4.65 -15.42
C SER A 29 -21.16 4.38 -15.57
N ALA A 30 -21.96 5.44 -15.56
CA ALA A 30 -23.39 5.37 -15.79
C ALA A 30 -23.76 6.34 -16.92
N GLU A 31 -23.97 5.80 -18.11
CA GLU A 31 -24.47 6.56 -19.25
C GLU A 31 -25.97 6.33 -19.41
N PHE A 32 -26.70 7.38 -19.80
CA PHE A 32 -28.08 7.20 -20.23
C PHE A 32 -28.11 6.47 -21.58
N PRO A 33 -29.03 5.50 -21.76
CA PRO A 33 -29.22 4.87 -23.05
C PRO A 33 -29.47 5.90 -24.16
N ASN A 34 -28.91 5.63 -25.34
CA ASN A 34 -29.07 6.51 -26.48
C ASN A 34 -30.57 6.64 -26.84
N PRO A 35 -31.12 7.87 -26.92
CA PRO A 35 -32.54 8.10 -27.16
C PRO A 35 -33.07 7.61 -28.50
N GLU A 36 -32.21 7.49 -29.51
CA GLU A 36 -32.61 7.02 -30.83
C GLU A 36 -32.52 5.49 -30.94
N ARG A 37 -31.62 4.87 -30.17
CA ARG A 37 -31.48 3.40 -30.16
C ARG A 37 -32.45 2.71 -29.22
N ASP A 38 -32.67 3.26 -28.03
CA ASP A 38 -33.55 2.65 -27.03
C ASP A 38 -34.33 3.70 -26.22
N PRO A 39 -35.38 4.28 -26.84
CA PRO A 39 -36.23 5.27 -26.19
C PRO A 39 -37.03 4.68 -25.01
N MET A 40 -37.37 3.40 -25.05
CA MET A 40 -38.14 2.72 -24.00
C MET A 40 -37.29 2.53 -22.74
N LEU A 41 -36.08 1.99 -22.86
CA LEU A 41 -35.15 1.83 -21.74
C LEU A 41 -34.76 3.19 -21.15
N ARG A 42 -34.56 4.21 -21.99
CA ARG A 42 -34.31 5.58 -21.53
C ARG A 42 -35.49 6.13 -20.72
N GLY A 43 -36.73 5.86 -21.15
CA GLY A 43 -37.94 6.25 -20.43
C GLY A 43 -38.07 5.56 -19.06
N VAL A 44 -37.79 4.26 -19.01
CA VAL A 44 -37.78 3.48 -17.76
C VAL A 44 -36.68 3.99 -16.83
N ILE A 45 -35.46 4.17 -17.31
CA ILE A 45 -34.35 4.67 -16.49
C ILE A 45 -34.62 6.08 -15.95
N LYS A 46 -35.19 6.98 -16.76
CA LYS A 46 -35.58 8.33 -16.31
C LYS A 46 -36.65 8.32 -15.21
N THR A 47 -37.53 7.33 -15.20
CA THR A 47 -38.62 7.24 -14.22
C THR A 47 -38.25 6.41 -12.98
N GLN A 48 -37.32 5.47 -13.11
CA GLN A 48 -36.94 4.53 -12.06
C GLN A 48 -35.64 4.92 -11.33
N ILE A 49 -34.68 5.57 -12.00
CA ILE A 49 -33.37 5.95 -11.41
C ILE A 49 -33.39 7.40 -10.87
N ILE A 50 -34.17 8.27 -11.51
CA ILE A 50 -34.37 9.65 -11.06
C ILE A 50 -35.69 9.69 -10.31
N HIS A 51 -35.66 10.06 -9.03
CA HIS A 51 -36.90 10.29 -8.31
C HIS A 51 -37.65 11.47 -8.94
N GLY A 52 -38.99 11.45 -8.83
CA GLY A 52 -39.87 12.46 -9.40
C GLY A 52 -39.50 13.91 -9.04
N PRO A 53 -40.10 14.91 -9.73
CA PRO A 53 -39.75 16.31 -9.58
C PRO A 53 -39.72 16.73 -8.10
N CYS A 54 -38.66 17.45 -7.71
CA CYS A 54 -38.37 17.89 -6.35
C CYS A 54 -37.71 19.29 -6.36
N GLY A 55 -37.35 19.82 -5.19
CA GLY A 55 -36.70 21.13 -5.10
C GLY A 55 -37.75 22.24 -5.15
N SER A 56 -37.47 23.29 -5.92
CA SER A 56 -38.40 24.40 -6.14
C SER A 56 -39.72 23.96 -6.77
N ILE A 57 -39.70 22.86 -7.54
CA ILE A 57 -40.87 22.32 -8.24
C ILE A 57 -41.78 21.52 -7.30
N ASN A 58 -41.20 20.84 -6.30
CA ASN A 58 -41.98 20.09 -5.32
C ASN A 58 -41.25 20.04 -3.96
N PRO A 59 -41.44 21.07 -3.13
CA PRO A 59 -40.80 21.20 -1.81
C PRO A 59 -41.23 20.13 -0.82
N GLN A 60 -42.39 19.50 -1.03
CA GLN A 60 -42.97 18.46 -0.16
C GLN A 60 -42.45 17.06 -0.47
N SER A 61 -41.53 16.91 -1.42
CA SER A 61 -40.94 15.61 -1.74
C SER A 61 -40.19 15.04 -0.52
N PRO A 62 -40.30 13.74 -0.21
CA PRO A 62 -39.62 13.12 0.95
C PRO A 62 -38.09 13.27 0.95
N CYS A 63 -37.49 13.59 -0.19
CA CYS A 63 -36.07 13.87 -0.35
C CYS A 63 -35.66 15.30 0.03
N MET A 64 -36.58 16.20 0.37
CA MET A 64 -36.26 17.59 0.71
C MET A 64 -35.97 17.69 2.22
N LYS A 65 -34.76 18.13 2.58
CA LYS A 65 -34.40 18.54 3.95
C LYS A 65 -33.80 19.94 3.90
N GLU A 66 -34.26 20.83 4.78
CA GLU A 66 -33.72 22.20 4.91
C GLU A 66 -33.68 22.98 3.58
N GLY A 67 -34.69 22.80 2.72
CA GLY A 67 -34.78 23.46 1.42
C GLY A 67 -33.85 22.91 0.33
N LYS A 68 -33.07 21.86 0.62
CA LYS A 68 -32.20 21.17 -0.35
C LYS A 68 -32.67 19.73 -0.56
N CYS A 69 -32.60 19.27 -1.81
CA CYS A 69 -32.86 17.87 -2.11
C CYS A 69 -31.64 17.03 -1.70
N THR A 70 -31.82 16.14 -0.73
CA THR A 70 -30.76 15.24 -0.23
C THR A 70 -30.31 14.22 -1.27
N LYS A 71 -31.07 14.03 -2.35
CA LYS A 71 -30.77 13.09 -3.45
C LYS A 71 -30.17 13.77 -4.69
N ARG A 72 -30.20 15.11 -4.78
CA ARG A 72 -29.64 15.91 -5.91
C ARG A 72 -28.29 16.54 -5.59
N THR A 73 -27.54 16.01 -4.63
CA THR A 73 -26.14 16.39 -4.49
C THR A 73 -25.41 15.90 -5.73
N ALA A 74 -25.15 16.78 -6.69
CA ALA A 74 -24.34 16.48 -7.85
C ALA A 74 -22.93 16.17 -7.33
N CYS A 75 -22.49 14.93 -7.55
CA CYS A 75 -21.14 14.50 -7.22
C CYS A 75 -20.34 14.54 -8.52
N GLU A 76 -19.11 15.05 -8.45
CA GLU A 76 -18.23 15.07 -9.63
C GLU A 76 -17.71 13.67 -9.95
N THR A 77 -17.68 12.77 -8.97
CA THR A 77 -17.21 11.39 -9.09
C THR A 77 -18.19 10.38 -8.47
N PHE A 78 -18.16 9.13 -8.95
CA PHE A 78 -18.90 8.01 -8.34
C PHE A 78 -18.37 7.71 -6.94
N LYS A 79 -17.06 7.83 -6.70
CA LYS A 79 -16.48 7.73 -5.35
C LYS A 79 -17.17 8.70 -4.39
N GLN A 80 -17.25 9.98 -4.73
CA GLN A 80 -17.89 11.01 -3.90
C GLN A 80 -19.39 10.70 -3.69
N ALA A 81 -20.07 10.17 -4.71
CA ALA A 81 -21.46 9.75 -4.58
C ALA A 81 -21.64 8.56 -3.63
N CYS A 82 -20.70 7.60 -3.64
CA CYS A 82 -20.68 6.47 -2.72
C CYS A 82 -20.38 6.93 -1.28
N GLU A 83 -19.44 7.86 -1.08
CA GLU A 83 -19.12 8.49 0.21
C GLU A 83 -20.36 9.18 0.81
N LEU A 84 -21.01 10.06 0.05
CA LEU A 84 -22.20 10.79 0.51
C LEU A 84 -23.39 9.88 0.83
N ARG A 85 -23.42 8.66 0.29
CA ARG A 85 -24.46 7.67 0.57
C ARG A 85 -24.06 6.67 1.66
N GLY A 86 -22.87 6.81 2.26
CA GLY A 86 -22.37 5.86 3.25
C GLY A 86 -22.25 4.44 2.68
N LEU A 87 -22.03 4.32 1.37
CA LEU A 87 -21.83 3.03 0.69
C LEU A 87 -20.38 2.57 0.76
N LEU A 88 -19.47 3.48 1.11
CA LEU A 88 -18.10 3.13 1.45
C LEU A 88 -18.05 2.93 2.97
N GLU A 89 -17.34 1.89 3.39
CA GLU A 89 -16.94 1.77 4.78
C GLU A 89 -15.99 2.95 5.08
N ASP A 90 -16.44 3.86 5.95
CA ASP A 90 -15.49 4.70 6.68
C ASP A 90 -14.62 3.73 7.48
N ASP A 91 -13.30 3.85 7.37
CA ASP A 91 -12.34 2.98 8.05
C ASP A 91 -11.76 3.71 9.29
N PRO A 92 -12.56 4.07 10.33
CA PRO A 92 -12.00 4.66 11.54
C PRO A 92 -11.05 3.68 12.23
N HIS A 93 -11.23 2.37 12.03
CA HIS A 93 -10.35 1.36 12.58
C HIS A 93 -8.91 1.47 12.07
N CYS A 94 -8.71 1.66 10.76
CA CYS A 94 -7.38 1.77 10.19
C CYS A 94 -6.62 2.98 10.78
N LYS A 95 -7.32 4.11 10.90
CA LYS A 95 -6.74 5.31 11.51
C LYS A 95 -6.39 5.08 12.98
N SER A 96 -7.34 4.58 13.79
CA SER A 96 -7.12 4.36 15.22
C SER A 96 -6.00 3.34 15.49
N THR A 97 -5.92 2.28 14.69
CA THR A 97 -4.86 1.28 14.80
C THR A 97 -3.49 1.88 14.47
N LEU A 98 -3.39 2.74 13.45
CA LEU A 98 -2.14 3.42 13.13
C LEU A 98 -1.77 4.48 14.16
N ASP A 99 -2.74 5.21 14.71
CA ASP A 99 -2.53 6.16 15.81
C ASP A 99 -1.93 5.45 17.04
N GLU A 100 -2.51 4.31 17.44
CA GLU A 100 -2.00 3.51 18.57
C GLU A 100 -0.61 2.95 18.27
N ALA A 101 -0.42 2.37 17.09
CA ALA A 101 0.86 1.82 16.67
C ALA A 101 1.97 2.88 16.59
N ALA A 102 1.64 4.10 16.15
CA ALA A 102 2.60 5.20 16.06
C ALA A 102 3.14 5.65 17.43
N THR A 103 2.43 5.35 18.52
CA THR A 103 2.86 5.66 19.89
C THR A 103 3.62 4.51 20.56
N THR A 104 3.40 3.28 20.11
CA THR A 104 3.85 2.06 20.81
C THR A 104 4.91 1.26 20.06
N HIS A 105 5.03 1.46 18.75
CA HIS A 105 5.89 0.67 17.88
C HIS A 105 6.98 1.51 17.21
N SER A 106 8.05 0.83 16.78
CA SER A 106 9.11 1.46 15.99
C SER A 106 8.64 1.80 14.58
N ALA A 107 9.29 2.78 13.93
CA ALA A 107 9.03 3.17 12.55
C ALA A 107 8.96 1.97 11.58
N ARG A 108 9.86 0.99 11.74
CA ARG A 108 9.85 -0.23 10.93
C ARG A 108 8.59 -1.07 11.13
N MET A 109 8.20 -1.33 12.37
CA MET A 109 7.00 -2.11 12.68
C MET A 109 5.74 -1.38 12.23
N LEU A 110 5.72 -0.04 12.32
CA LEU A 110 4.64 0.77 11.79
C LEU A 110 4.51 0.67 10.27
N ARG A 111 5.65 0.64 9.54
CA ARG A 111 5.65 0.37 8.09
C ARG A 111 5.15 -1.03 7.75
N ASP A 112 5.57 -2.06 8.50
CA ASP A 112 5.09 -3.43 8.31
C ASP A 112 3.56 -3.52 8.51
N LEU A 113 3.05 -2.90 9.58
CA LEU A 113 1.62 -2.82 9.85
C LEU A 113 0.87 -2.11 8.71
N PHE A 114 1.37 -0.96 8.26
CA PHE A 114 0.77 -0.23 7.15
C PHE A 114 0.75 -1.04 5.84
N ALA A 115 1.84 -1.78 5.55
CA ALA A 115 1.92 -2.67 4.39
C ALA A 115 0.89 -3.82 4.47
N VAL A 116 0.72 -4.44 5.64
CA VAL A 116 -0.31 -5.46 5.86
C VAL A 116 -1.70 -4.86 5.69
N MET A 117 -1.95 -3.68 6.28
CA MET A 117 -3.24 -3.00 6.19
C MET A 117 -3.62 -2.63 4.75
N LEU A 118 -2.67 -2.19 3.92
CA LEU A 118 -2.90 -1.97 2.49
C LEU A 118 -3.40 -3.24 1.80
N GLN A 119 -2.85 -4.40 2.17
CA GLN A 119 -3.22 -5.67 1.58
C GLN A 119 -4.56 -6.20 2.09
N THR A 120 -4.73 -6.18 3.40
CA THR A 120 -5.84 -6.87 4.08
C THR A 120 -7.07 -5.99 4.17
N CYS A 121 -6.90 -4.70 4.43
CA CYS A 121 -8.02 -3.76 4.61
C CYS A 121 -8.48 -3.17 3.28
N SER A 122 -9.75 -2.79 3.17
CA SER A 122 -10.33 -2.14 1.99
C SER A 122 -10.24 -0.62 2.13
N MET A 123 -9.04 -0.11 2.47
CA MET A 123 -8.83 1.27 2.87
C MET A 123 -9.40 2.27 1.85
N SER A 124 -10.34 3.09 2.30
CA SER A 124 -11.00 4.12 1.49
C SER A 124 -10.04 5.24 1.02
N ASN A 125 -9.06 5.60 1.85
CA ASN A 125 -8.05 6.62 1.52
C ASN A 125 -6.65 6.30 2.08
N PRO A 126 -5.87 5.43 1.41
CA PRO A 126 -4.51 5.08 1.83
C PRO A 126 -3.54 6.27 1.84
N THR A 127 -3.71 7.20 0.90
CA THR A 127 -2.82 8.36 0.72
C THR A 127 -2.95 9.37 1.86
N GLU A 128 -4.16 9.55 2.39
CA GLU A 128 -4.39 10.40 3.56
C GLU A 128 -3.77 9.80 4.83
N LEU A 129 -3.92 8.48 5.03
CA LEU A 129 -3.30 7.78 6.15
C LEU A 129 -1.76 7.82 6.09
N TRP A 130 -1.19 7.67 4.89
CA TRP A 130 0.25 7.90 4.71
C TRP A 130 0.64 9.32 5.11
N ASN A 131 -0.06 10.34 4.61
CA ASN A 131 0.29 11.73 4.91
C ASN A 131 0.21 12.06 6.40
N LEU A 132 -0.69 11.40 7.13
CA LEU A 132 -0.83 11.53 8.57
C LEU A 132 0.35 10.92 9.34
N HIS A 133 0.86 9.77 8.89
CA HIS A 133 1.85 8.97 9.64
C HIS A 133 3.24 8.87 9.00
N LYS A 134 3.49 9.52 7.86
CA LYS A 134 4.76 9.44 7.11
C LYS A 134 5.98 9.83 7.96
N GLU A 135 5.82 10.75 8.89
CA GLU A 135 6.90 11.17 9.80
C GLU A 135 7.18 10.09 10.85
N ASN A 136 6.14 9.51 11.46
CA ASN A 136 6.29 8.37 12.37
C ASN A 136 6.95 7.17 11.68
N MET A 137 6.57 6.92 10.42
CA MET A 137 7.18 5.86 9.61
C MET A 137 8.60 6.19 9.15
N ALA A 138 9.03 7.45 9.16
CA ALA A 138 10.36 7.89 8.74
C ALA A 138 11.29 8.23 9.92
N GLU A 139 10.84 7.99 11.15
CA GLU A 139 11.54 8.39 12.37
C GLU A 139 12.92 7.74 12.50
N ASP A 140 13.05 6.47 12.11
CA ASP A 140 14.34 5.76 12.06
C ASP A 140 15.29 6.35 10.98
N VAL A 141 14.78 6.67 9.79
CA VAL A 141 15.55 7.32 8.72
C VAL A 141 16.06 8.70 9.18
N LEU A 142 15.24 9.43 9.95
CA LEU A 142 15.63 10.69 10.57
C LEU A 142 16.71 10.52 11.62
N HIS A 143 16.53 9.55 12.50
CA HIS A 143 17.51 9.22 13.52
C HIS A 143 18.87 8.86 12.90
N GLU A 144 18.90 7.96 11.91
CA GLU A 144 20.12 7.56 11.21
C GLU A 144 20.83 8.75 10.53
N THR A 145 20.06 9.62 9.87
CA THR A 145 20.62 10.76 9.15
C THR A 145 21.22 11.79 10.10
N ARG A 146 20.59 12.02 11.25
CA ARG A 146 21.12 12.91 12.30
C ARG A 146 22.45 12.43 12.84
N ILE A 147 22.57 11.12 13.10
CA ILE A 147 23.82 10.50 13.57
C ILE A 147 24.91 10.62 12.50
N ARG A 148 24.58 10.25 11.25
CA ARG A 148 25.54 10.26 10.14
C ARG A 148 26.11 11.65 9.85
N ASN A 149 25.27 12.68 9.91
CA ASN A 149 25.65 14.06 9.60
C ASN A 149 26.07 14.86 10.84
N ASN A 150 26.05 14.25 12.02
CA ASN A 150 26.26 14.90 13.31
C ASN A 150 25.43 16.19 13.48
N SER A 151 24.19 16.19 12.97
CA SER A 151 23.32 17.36 12.92
C SER A 151 21.99 17.05 13.59
N MET A 152 21.90 17.40 14.87
CA MET A 152 20.72 17.08 15.70
C MET A 152 19.48 17.92 15.34
N TYR A 153 19.67 19.09 14.73
CA TYR A 153 18.60 20.01 14.33
C TYR A 153 17.99 19.71 12.96
N LEU A 154 18.46 18.66 12.28
CA LEU A 154 17.91 18.25 10.99
C LEU A 154 16.41 17.91 11.14
N THR A 155 15.60 18.44 10.23
CA THR A 155 14.16 18.16 10.11
C THR A 155 13.90 17.17 8.98
N TYR A 156 12.66 16.69 8.85
CA TYR A 156 12.29 15.82 7.74
C TYR A 156 12.50 16.50 6.39
N THR A 157 13.14 15.78 5.48
CA THR A 157 13.31 16.20 4.09
C THR A 157 12.54 15.26 3.16
N ASN A 158 12.20 15.74 1.97
CA ASN A 158 11.54 14.91 0.96
C ASN A 158 12.38 13.69 0.57
N GLU A 159 13.72 13.77 0.64
CA GLU A 159 14.60 12.63 0.38
C GLU A 159 14.41 11.52 1.42
N MET A 160 14.24 11.89 2.69
CA MET A 160 14.07 10.95 3.80
C MET A 160 12.70 10.29 3.76
N LEU A 161 11.66 11.07 3.45
CA LEU A 161 10.32 10.56 3.20
C LEU A 161 10.30 9.64 1.97
N ASN A 162 11.05 9.96 0.91
CA ASN A 162 11.19 9.11 -0.26
C ASN A 162 11.93 7.79 0.06
N LYS A 163 13.01 7.82 0.86
CA LYS A 163 13.69 6.60 1.35
C LYS A 163 12.74 5.70 2.13
N THR A 164 11.91 6.30 2.98
CA THR A 164 10.88 5.61 3.76
C THR A 164 9.84 4.96 2.83
N LEU A 165 9.43 5.70 1.80
CA LEU A 165 8.48 5.22 0.80
C LEU A 165 9.02 4.06 -0.05
N ILE A 166 10.32 4.10 -0.40
CA ILE A 166 11.00 2.98 -1.08
C ILE A 166 10.97 1.73 -0.18
N ALA A 167 11.32 1.87 1.10
CA ALA A 167 11.33 0.75 2.04
C ALA A 167 9.93 0.13 2.19
N LEU A 168 8.89 0.96 2.24
CA LEU A 168 7.50 0.52 2.28
C LEU A 168 7.12 -0.23 0.99
N GLU A 169 7.52 0.27 -0.19
CA GLU A 169 7.27 -0.40 -1.46
C GLU A 169 7.91 -1.80 -1.51
N ASP A 170 9.14 -1.92 -1.00
CA ASP A 170 9.85 -3.20 -0.97
C ASP A 170 9.21 -4.19 0.02
N MET A 171 8.63 -3.71 1.12
CA MET A 171 7.83 -4.53 2.03
C MET A 171 6.57 -5.06 1.33
N ILE A 172 5.83 -4.20 0.63
CA ILE A 172 4.62 -4.59 -0.10
C ILE A 172 4.96 -5.60 -1.22
N LYS A 173 6.01 -5.34 -2.00
CA LYS A 173 6.49 -6.28 -3.03
C LYS A 173 6.86 -7.64 -2.44
N ALA A 174 7.46 -7.68 -1.25
CA ALA A 174 7.79 -8.93 -0.59
C ALA A 174 6.56 -9.70 -0.09
N LEU A 175 5.47 -9.01 0.24
CA LEU A 175 4.24 -9.64 0.74
C LEU A 175 3.43 -10.32 -0.37
N ASP A 176 3.23 -9.66 -1.52
CA ASP A 176 2.36 -10.19 -2.59
C ASP A 176 2.79 -9.82 -4.02
N GLY A 177 3.91 -9.11 -4.19
CA GLY A 177 4.41 -8.64 -5.48
C GLY A 177 3.67 -7.42 -6.05
N SER A 178 2.71 -6.83 -5.32
CA SER A 178 1.97 -5.64 -5.74
C SER A 178 2.83 -4.36 -5.66
N ASN A 179 2.45 -3.34 -6.43
CA ASN A 179 3.10 -2.03 -6.42
C ASN A 179 2.24 -0.98 -5.68
N LEU A 180 2.86 0.00 -5.02
CA LEU A 180 2.17 1.15 -4.38
C LEU A 180 1.18 1.88 -5.30
N LYS A 181 1.44 1.92 -6.62
CA LYS A 181 0.50 2.45 -7.63
C LYS A 181 -0.88 1.79 -7.57
N VAL A 182 -0.95 0.52 -7.16
CA VAL A 182 -2.20 -0.24 -7.05
C VAL A 182 -3.10 0.33 -5.94
N PHE A 183 -2.56 1.15 -5.04
CA PHE A 183 -3.26 1.72 -3.89
C PHE A 183 -3.48 3.24 -3.99
N GLY A 184 -3.17 3.87 -5.13
CA GLY A 184 -3.36 5.32 -5.34
C GLY A 184 -2.32 6.21 -4.63
N HIS A 185 -1.17 5.65 -4.26
CA HIS A 185 -0.10 6.33 -3.53
C HIS A 185 0.90 7.01 -4.49
N PRO A 186 1.48 8.19 -4.16
CA PRO A 186 2.60 8.76 -4.93
C PRO A 186 3.76 7.78 -5.07
N GLU A 187 4.41 7.76 -6.24
CA GLU A 187 5.51 6.84 -6.54
C GLU A 187 6.77 7.20 -5.76
N ALA A 188 7.44 6.17 -5.24
CA ALA A 188 8.79 6.29 -4.76
C ALA A 188 9.71 6.60 -5.95
N GLN A 189 10.46 7.70 -5.88
CA GLN A 189 11.45 8.02 -6.90
C GLN A 189 12.70 7.18 -6.64
N ARG A 190 12.83 6.06 -7.36
CA ARG A 190 14.04 5.23 -7.36
C ARG A 190 14.98 5.76 -8.43
N ASP A 191 15.99 6.52 -8.03
CA ASP A 191 17.20 6.65 -8.85
C ASP A 191 17.85 5.25 -8.91
N VAL A 192 18.25 4.81 -10.10
CA VAL A 192 18.79 3.45 -10.37
C VAL A 192 19.99 3.13 -9.46
N ASN A 193 20.71 4.16 -9.01
CA ASN A 193 21.84 4.04 -8.08
C ASN A 193 21.44 3.72 -6.62
N ASN A 194 20.19 3.97 -6.24
CA ASN A 194 19.71 3.77 -4.87
C ASN A 194 19.06 2.39 -4.64
N SER A 195 18.64 1.71 -5.72
CA SER A 195 18.06 0.35 -5.64
C SER A 195 19.10 -0.71 -5.25
N LEU A 196 20.32 -0.60 -5.79
CA LEU A 196 21.43 -1.49 -5.43
C LEU A 196 21.90 -1.23 -3.99
N ASN A 197 21.89 0.03 -3.54
CA ASN A 197 22.25 0.38 -2.18
C ASN A 197 21.31 -0.25 -1.15
N TYR A 198 20.02 -0.39 -1.44
CA TYR A 198 19.07 -0.96 -0.48
C TYR A 198 19.18 -2.48 -0.33
N GLU A 199 19.38 -3.23 -1.42
CA GLU A 199 19.67 -4.67 -1.32
C GLU A 199 20.98 -4.89 -0.58
N ILE A 200 22.02 -4.10 -0.89
CA ILE A 200 23.28 -4.15 -0.14
C ILE A 200 23.08 -3.78 1.33
N LEU A 201 22.33 -2.71 1.65
CA LEU A 201 22.06 -2.32 3.04
C LEU A 201 21.26 -3.39 3.79
N ARG A 202 20.29 -4.04 3.14
CA ARG A 202 19.56 -5.19 3.71
C ARG A 202 20.49 -6.39 3.93
N GLU A 203 21.35 -6.70 2.95
CA GLU A 203 22.29 -7.81 3.03
C GLU A 203 23.51 -7.51 3.92
N THR A 204 23.79 -6.26 4.29
CA THR A 204 24.97 -5.88 5.09
C THR A 204 24.62 -5.31 6.46
N SER A 205 23.35 -5.03 6.76
CA SER A 205 22.84 -4.58 8.07
C SER A 205 22.75 -5.70 9.10
N PHE A 206 23.85 -6.43 9.29
CA PHE A 206 23.91 -7.42 10.35
C PHE A 206 24.22 -6.79 11.70
N ASP A 207 23.59 -7.33 12.76
CA ASP A 207 23.99 -7.05 14.13
C ASP A 207 25.36 -7.68 14.40
N ILE A 208 26.40 -6.86 14.31
CA ILE A 208 27.80 -7.27 14.44
C ILE A 208 28.06 -7.87 15.82
N GLN A 209 27.43 -7.36 16.89
CA GLN A 209 27.64 -7.86 18.25
C GLN A 209 27.04 -9.24 18.42
N LYS A 210 25.83 -9.45 17.91
CA LYS A 210 25.16 -10.75 17.91
C LYS A 210 25.91 -11.78 17.08
N LEU A 211 26.37 -11.41 15.88
CA LEU A 211 27.17 -12.30 15.02
C LEU A 211 28.51 -12.67 15.65
N THR A 212 29.21 -11.70 16.26
CA THR A 212 30.48 -11.96 16.96
C THR A 212 30.29 -12.94 18.11
N SER A 213 29.22 -12.76 18.89
CA SER A 213 28.87 -13.68 19.99
C SER A 213 28.52 -15.08 19.49
N TYR A 214 27.80 -15.16 18.36
CA TYR A 214 27.43 -16.42 17.72
C TYR A 214 28.66 -17.18 17.19
N ILE A 215 29.59 -16.49 16.54
CA ILE A 215 30.84 -17.09 16.04
C ILE A 215 31.67 -17.63 17.21
N ALA A 216 31.89 -16.83 18.27
CA ALA A 216 32.67 -17.25 19.44
C ALA A 216 32.12 -18.54 20.09
N THR A 217 30.80 -18.72 20.06
CA THR A 217 30.12 -19.89 20.63
C THR A 217 30.16 -21.12 19.71
N ASN A 218 30.02 -20.92 18.40
CA ASN A 218 29.80 -22.02 17.44
C ASN A 218 31.04 -22.43 16.65
N GLU A 219 32.05 -21.55 16.50
CA GLU A 219 33.32 -21.88 15.87
C GLU A 219 34.01 -23.12 16.46
N PRO A 220 34.06 -23.34 17.80
CA PRO A 220 34.63 -24.57 18.34
C PRO A 220 33.83 -25.83 17.99
N ASN A 221 32.53 -25.70 17.69
CA ASN A 221 31.62 -26.81 17.41
C ASN A 221 31.58 -27.23 15.93
N LEU A 222 32.33 -26.55 15.05
CA LEU A 222 32.40 -26.91 13.63
C LEU A 222 33.07 -28.27 13.43
N VAL A 223 32.41 -29.15 12.66
CA VAL A 223 33.00 -30.40 12.17
C VAL A 223 34.11 -30.12 11.18
N ASP A 224 35.00 -31.10 10.94
CA ASP A 224 36.24 -30.91 10.18
C ASP A 224 36.03 -30.27 8.81
N ASP A 225 35.05 -30.72 8.03
CA ASP A 225 34.75 -30.17 6.70
C ASP A 225 34.25 -28.72 6.77
N GLN A 226 33.40 -28.40 7.75
CA GLN A 226 32.88 -27.05 7.97
C GLN A 226 33.99 -26.10 8.45
N ARG A 227 34.86 -26.58 9.35
CA ARG A 227 36.01 -25.83 9.86
C ARG A 227 37.03 -25.57 8.76
N PHE A 228 37.27 -26.55 7.89
CA PHE A 228 38.13 -26.40 6.73
C PHE A 228 37.59 -25.34 5.76
N ALA A 229 36.30 -25.40 5.41
CA ALA A 229 35.65 -24.41 4.56
C ALA A 229 35.68 -23.01 5.18
N PHE A 230 35.32 -22.88 6.46
CA PHE A 230 35.31 -21.61 7.20
C PHE A 230 36.69 -20.94 7.17
N LYS A 231 37.76 -21.65 7.56
CA LYS A 231 39.13 -21.10 7.53
C LYS A 231 39.57 -20.69 6.13
N LYS A 232 39.25 -21.50 5.11
CA LYS A 232 39.62 -21.23 3.72
C LYS A 232 38.95 -19.95 3.21
N ILE A 233 37.66 -19.76 3.51
CA ILE A 233 36.89 -18.56 3.14
C ILE A 233 37.42 -17.32 3.88
N THR A 234 37.61 -17.40 5.20
CA THR A 234 38.10 -16.27 6.01
C THR A 234 39.49 -15.81 5.58
N SER A 235 40.40 -16.76 5.28
CA SER A 235 41.75 -16.43 4.81
C SER A 235 41.78 -15.85 3.38
N ALA A 236 40.85 -16.25 2.52
CA ALA A 236 40.71 -15.71 1.17
C ALA A 236 40.11 -14.31 1.17
N PHE A 237 39.20 -14.02 2.11
CA PHE A 237 38.65 -12.69 2.34
C PHE A 237 39.76 -11.69 2.72
N SER A 238 40.70 -12.06 3.59
CA SER A 238 41.86 -11.22 3.93
C SER A 238 42.78 -10.91 2.74
N ARG A 239 42.68 -11.68 1.65
CA ARG A 239 43.49 -11.54 0.43
C ARG A 239 42.68 -10.94 -0.74
N ASN A 240 41.43 -10.55 -0.49
CA ASN A 240 40.52 -9.94 -1.46
C ASN A 240 40.38 -10.74 -2.76
N TRP A 241 40.29 -12.08 -2.65
CA TRP A 241 40.27 -12.98 -3.81
C TRP A 241 39.21 -14.08 -3.70
N GLY A 242 38.47 -14.29 -4.80
CA GLY A 242 37.74 -15.53 -5.09
C GLY A 242 36.22 -15.43 -4.98
N ILE A 243 35.53 -16.34 -5.68
CA ILE A 243 34.09 -16.56 -5.55
C ILE A 243 33.92 -17.91 -4.86
N PHE A 244 33.09 -17.95 -3.81
CA PHE A 244 32.78 -19.16 -3.06
C PHE A 244 31.29 -19.48 -3.20
N LEU A 245 30.98 -20.71 -3.61
CA LEU A 245 29.61 -21.22 -3.67
C LEU A 245 29.42 -22.20 -2.51
N LEU A 246 28.62 -21.80 -1.53
CA LEU A 246 28.26 -22.66 -0.39
C LEU A 246 27.04 -23.49 -0.78
N GLY A 247 27.29 -24.75 -1.16
CA GLY A 247 26.23 -25.72 -1.39
C GLY A 247 25.80 -26.37 -0.08
N CYS A 248 24.58 -26.12 0.36
CA CYS A 248 23.96 -26.90 1.43
C CYS A 248 23.13 -28.02 0.78
N PRO A 249 23.50 -29.30 0.91
CA PRO A 249 22.64 -30.37 0.42
C PRO A 249 21.32 -30.29 1.20
N ARG A 250 20.20 -30.12 0.49
CA ARG A 250 18.87 -30.21 1.11
C ARG A 250 18.80 -31.56 1.82
N LEU A 251 18.68 -31.51 3.15
CA LEU A 251 18.26 -32.67 3.93
C LEU A 251 16.91 -33.09 3.37
N ASN A 252 16.87 -34.20 2.63
CA ASN A 252 15.62 -34.90 2.37
C ASN A 252 15.02 -35.25 3.74
N ARG A 253 13.99 -34.51 4.13
CA ARG A 253 13.00 -34.92 5.12
C ARG A 253 11.69 -35.17 4.40
#